data_AF-A0A6A6LEE8-F1
#
_entry.id   AF-A0A6A6LEE8-F1
#
_cell.length_a   1.000
_cell.length_b   1.000
_cell.length_c   1.000
_cell.angle_alpha   90.00
_cell.angle_beta   90.00
_cell.angle_gamma   90.00
#
_symmetry.space_group_name_H-M   'P 1'
#
loop_
_entity.id
_entity.type
_entity.pdbx_description
1 polymer ?
#
loop_
_entity_poly.entity_id
_entity_poly.type
_entity_poly.pdbx_seq_one_letter_code
_entity_poly.pdbx_strand_id
1 'polypeptide(L)'
;MGKVGTRLPSFCLNRIRAPVRVRSPPIQSKPNVNISKNDQKTTSENPAGEEKSSEGAVKPLIGRKIMIVVDSSFEAKGALQWALSHTVQSQDLLILLHVAKPSNKLGTSEESIKGRASRAYELVNSLKNMCQLKRPEWIQTEIAVVEGKEKGPLIVDEAKKQGVALLVLGQKKRSMTWRLIMMWASNRVTAGGVVEYCIQNANCMAIAVRRKARNMEVI
;
A
#
# COMPACT_ATOMS: atom_id res chain seq x y z
N MET A 1 56.10 -24.79 31.06
CA MET A 1 55.08 -24.13 31.89
C MET A 1 53.93 -23.65 31.02
N GLY A 2 52.73 -24.22 31.19
CA GLY A 2 51.50 -23.79 30.50
C GLY A 2 50.72 -22.74 31.29
N LYS A 3 50.08 -21.79 30.59
CA LYS A 3 49.03 -20.89 31.10
C LYS A 3 47.99 -20.75 29.99
N VAL A 4 46.98 -21.63 29.98
CA VAL A 4 45.60 -21.43 30.50
C VAL A 4 44.89 -20.26 29.80
N GLY A 5 44.09 -20.60 28.80
CA GLY A 5 43.17 -19.69 28.14
C GLY A 5 41.95 -19.40 29.01
N THR A 6 41.58 -18.12 29.12
CA THR A 6 40.35 -17.70 29.78
C THR A 6 39.16 -17.91 28.83
N ARG A 7 38.31 -18.89 29.16
CA ARG A 7 37.02 -19.10 28.52
C ARG A 7 36.10 -17.90 28.80
N LEU A 8 35.59 -17.27 27.75
CA LEU A 8 34.49 -16.31 27.85
C LEU A 8 33.20 -17.07 28.19
N PRO A 9 32.37 -16.56 29.12
CA PRO A 9 31.08 -17.18 29.42
C PRO A 9 30.15 -17.02 28.22
N SER A 10 29.53 -18.13 27.84
CA SER A 10 28.52 -18.23 26.80
C SER A 10 27.34 -17.31 27.12
N PHE A 11 27.14 -16.26 26.31
CA PHE A 11 25.91 -15.50 26.32
C PHE A 11 24.81 -16.33 25.66
N CYS A 12 24.04 -17.03 26.47
CA CYS A 12 22.77 -17.62 26.06
C CYS A 12 21.81 -16.47 25.70
N LEU A 13 21.66 -16.18 24.41
CA LEU A 13 20.59 -15.31 23.91
C LEU A 13 19.26 -16.05 24.12
N ASN A 14 18.57 -15.73 25.21
CA ASN A 14 17.16 -16.06 25.36
C ASN A 14 16.40 -15.43 24.18
N ARG A 15 15.90 -16.28 23.30
CA ARG A 15 14.97 -15.95 22.22
C ARG A 15 13.68 -15.44 22.85
N ILE A 16 13.60 -14.12 23.06
CA ILE A 16 12.35 -13.45 23.43
C ILE A 16 11.43 -13.53 22.21
N ARG A 17 10.50 -14.50 22.22
CA ARG A 17 9.34 -14.54 21.32
C ARG A 17 8.41 -13.41 21.74
N ALA A 18 8.22 -12.41 20.89
CA ALA A 18 7.12 -11.46 21.06
C ALA A 18 5.78 -12.21 20.96
N PRO A 19 4.78 -11.93 21.83
CA PRO A 19 3.46 -12.50 21.65
C PRO A 19 2.80 -11.85 20.43
N VAL A 20 2.74 -12.62 19.34
CA VAL A 20 1.89 -12.33 18.19
C VAL A 20 0.44 -12.38 18.66
N ARG A 21 -0.19 -11.22 18.85
CA ARG A 21 -1.63 -11.13 19.08
C ARG A 21 -2.34 -11.03 17.73
N VAL A 22 -2.56 -12.17 17.07
CA VAL A 22 -3.54 -12.24 15.97
C VAL A 22 -4.93 -12.23 16.61
N ARG A 23 -5.68 -11.14 16.45
CA ARG A 23 -7.09 -11.10 16.81
C ARG A 23 -7.92 -11.38 15.55
N SER A 24 -8.24 -12.64 15.33
CA SER A 24 -9.24 -13.03 14.32
C SER A 24 -10.65 -12.64 14.82
N PRO A 25 -11.54 -12.11 13.97
CA PRO A 25 -12.95 -11.95 14.32
C PRO A 25 -13.62 -13.31 14.54
N PRO A 26 -14.59 -13.44 15.47
CA PRO A 26 -15.30 -14.69 15.67
C PRO A 26 -16.27 -14.96 14.51
N ILE A 27 -16.07 -16.10 13.83
CA ILE A 27 -17.04 -16.72 12.94
C ILE A 27 -18.12 -17.34 13.83
N GLN A 28 -19.35 -16.80 13.79
CA GLN A 28 -20.52 -17.51 14.30
C GLN A 28 -21.24 -18.13 13.11
N SER A 29 -21.04 -19.43 12.91
CA SER A 29 -21.93 -20.28 12.12
C SER A 29 -22.97 -20.89 13.06
N LYS A 30 -24.25 -20.69 12.75
CA LYS A 30 -25.33 -21.58 13.22
C LYS A 30 -26.00 -22.17 11.98
N PRO A 31 -26.07 -23.50 11.84
CA PRO A 31 -26.95 -24.13 10.87
C PRO A 31 -28.36 -24.15 11.47
N ASN A 32 -29.36 -23.72 10.71
CA ASN A 32 -30.74 -24.07 11.02
C ASN A 32 -31.35 -24.78 9.81
N VAL A 33 -31.40 -26.10 9.93
CA VAL A 33 -32.20 -26.97 9.09
C VAL A 33 -33.64 -26.80 9.55
N ASN A 34 -34.53 -26.34 8.66
CA ASN A 34 -35.93 -26.69 8.74
C ASN A 34 -36.45 -26.97 7.34
N ILE A 35 -36.61 -28.27 7.10
CA ILE A 35 -37.40 -28.88 6.03
C ILE A 35 -38.85 -28.45 6.23
N SER A 36 -39.49 -27.94 5.19
CA SER A 36 -40.93 -28.03 5.03
C SER A 36 -41.24 -28.26 3.57
N LYS A 37 -41.78 -29.46 3.33
CA LYS A 37 -42.29 -29.96 2.05
C LYS A 37 -43.49 -29.12 1.62
N ASN A 38 -43.60 -28.83 0.32
CA ASN A 38 -44.84 -29.13 -0.38
C ASN A 38 -44.61 -29.24 -1.89
N ASP A 39 -45.00 -30.40 -2.41
CA ASP A 39 -45.09 -30.73 -3.83
C ASP A 39 -46.33 -30.09 -4.45
N GLN A 40 -46.23 -29.59 -5.69
CA GLN A 40 -47.28 -29.71 -6.72
C GLN A 40 -46.77 -29.33 -8.13
N LYS A 41 -46.40 -30.39 -8.86
CA LYS A 41 -46.74 -30.76 -10.26
C LYS A 41 -47.14 -29.66 -11.28
N THR A 42 -46.29 -29.55 -12.33
CA THR A 42 -46.55 -29.47 -13.81
C THR A 42 -47.74 -28.60 -14.28
N THR A 43 -47.61 -27.64 -15.19
CA THR A 43 -47.49 -27.84 -16.66
C THR A 43 -47.23 -26.49 -17.39
N SER A 44 -46.48 -26.58 -18.51
CA SER A 44 -46.28 -25.64 -19.63
C SER A 44 -47.32 -24.55 -19.86
N GLU A 45 -46.87 -23.32 -20.17
CA GLU A 45 -47.25 -22.57 -21.40
C GLU A 45 -46.48 -21.22 -21.49
N ASN A 46 -45.73 -21.04 -22.58
CA ASN A 46 -45.27 -19.75 -23.13
C ASN A 46 -46.40 -19.18 -24.03
N PRO A 47 -46.56 -17.86 -24.24
CA PRO A 47 -45.69 -17.14 -25.20
C PRO A 47 -45.43 -15.64 -24.95
N ALA A 48 -44.39 -15.15 -25.64
CA ALA A 48 -44.18 -13.82 -26.24
C ALA A 48 -44.49 -12.58 -25.38
N GLY A 49 -43.60 -11.62 -25.16
CA GLY A 49 -42.41 -11.17 -25.88
C GLY A 49 -42.32 -9.66 -25.60
N GLU A 50 -41.12 -9.12 -25.45
CA GLU A 50 -40.76 -7.77 -25.90
C GLU A 50 -39.32 -7.47 -25.44
N GLU A 51 -38.50 -7.22 -26.45
CA GLU A 51 -37.12 -6.81 -26.34
C GLU A 51 -37.05 -5.39 -25.75
N LYS A 52 -36.27 -5.22 -24.68
CA LYS A 52 -35.58 -3.95 -24.46
C LYS A 52 -34.13 -4.23 -24.14
N SER A 53 -33.31 -4.02 -25.17
CA SER A 53 -31.89 -3.75 -25.09
C SER A 53 -31.66 -2.51 -24.21
N SER A 54 -31.65 -2.70 -22.90
CA SER A 54 -30.83 -1.84 -22.07
C SER A 54 -29.40 -2.35 -22.20
N GLU A 55 -28.60 -1.69 -23.03
CA GLU A 55 -27.14 -1.67 -22.88
C GLU A 55 -26.85 -1.22 -21.45
N GLY A 56 -26.84 -2.18 -20.54
CA GLY A 56 -26.32 -2.02 -19.22
C GLY A 56 -24.84 -1.77 -19.42
N ALA A 57 -24.44 -0.51 -19.31
CA ALA A 57 -23.05 -0.15 -19.11
C ALA A 57 -22.54 -1.09 -18.00
N VAL A 58 -21.74 -2.08 -18.41
CA VAL A 58 -21.11 -3.02 -17.50
C VAL A 58 -20.21 -2.14 -16.67
N LYS A 59 -20.69 -1.69 -15.51
CA LYS A 59 -19.84 -1.12 -14.48
C LYS A 59 -18.78 -2.20 -14.30
N PRO A 60 -17.50 -1.91 -14.59
CA PRO A 60 -16.45 -2.87 -14.29
C PRO A 60 -16.68 -3.25 -12.83
N LEU A 61 -16.69 -4.54 -12.52
CA LEU A 61 -16.69 -5.00 -11.14
C LEU A 61 -15.35 -4.52 -10.56
N ILE A 62 -15.29 -3.26 -10.15
CA ILE A 62 -14.09 -2.64 -9.62
C ILE A 62 -13.84 -3.37 -8.31
N GLY A 63 -12.77 -4.13 -8.29
CA GLY A 63 -12.26 -4.81 -7.12
C GLY A 63 -11.73 -3.80 -6.12
N ARG A 64 -10.89 -4.28 -5.20
CA ARG A 64 -10.35 -3.43 -4.15
C ARG A 64 -9.45 -2.33 -4.73
N LYS A 65 -9.41 -1.20 -4.02
CA LYS A 65 -8.48 -0.10 -4.33
C LYS A 65 -7.14 -0.34 -3.64
N ILE A 66 -6.07 -0.29 -4.41
CA ILE A 66 -4.68 -0.40 -3.93
C ILE A 66 -4.00 0.93 -4.18
N MET A 67 -3.48 1.56 -3.13
CA MET A 67 -2.74 2.81 -3.26
C MET A 67 -1.25 2.58 -3.01
N ILE A 68 -0.42 3.11 -3.90
CA ILE A 68 1.04 3.01 -3.81
C ILE A 68 1.61 4.42 -3.73
N VAL A 69 2.37 4.68 -2.67
CA VAL A 69 3.06 5.97 -2.52
C VAL A 69 4.31 5.99 -3.39
N VAL A 70 4.36 6.94 -4.30
CA VAL A 70 5.42 7.07 -5.30
C VAL A 70 6.18 8.39 -5.18
N ASP A 71 7.50 8.31 -5.37
CA ASP A 71 8.40 9.44 -5.53
C ASP A 71 9.59 9.05 -6.43
N SER A 72 10.61 9.91 -6.52
CA SER A 72 11.78 9.66 -7.36
C SER A 72 12.75 8.61 -6.77
N SER A 73 12.47 8.10 -5.56
CA SER A 73 13.35 7.18 -4.86
C SER A 73 13.34 5.77 -5.45
N PHE A 74 14.43 5.04 -5.24
CA PHE A 74 14.52 3.63 -5.61
C PHE A 74 13.56 2.76 -4.78
N GLU A 75 13.31 3.15 -3.54
CA GLU A 75 12.44 2.43 -2.63
C GLU A 75 10.98 2.48 -3.08
N ALA A 76 10.50 3.64 -3.53
CA ALA A 76 9.17 3.77 -4.13
C ALA A 76 9.04 2.96 -5.42
N LYS A 77 10.02 3.05 -6.33
CA LYS A 77 10.03 2.25 -7.57
C LYS A 77 10.03 0.74 -7.29
N GLY A 78 10.81 0.31 -6.31
CA GLY A 78 10.86 -1.09 -5.90
C GLY A 78 9.54 -1.55 -5.26
N ALA A 79 8.90 -0.71 -4.45
CA ALA A 79 7.59 -1.00 -3.87
C ALA A 79 6.51 -1.14 -4.96
N LEU A 80 6.51 -0.23 -5.95
CA LEU A 80 5.63 -0.32 -7.12
C LEU A 80 5.83 -1.64 -7.87
N GLN A 81 7.08 -1.99 -8.19
CA GLN A 81 7.38 -3.24 -8.87
C GLN A 81 6.94 -4.47 -8.06
N TRP A 82 7.21 -4.47 -6.75
CA TRP A 82 6.81 -5.56 -5.89
C TRP A 82 5.28 -5.73 -5.86
N ALA A 83 4.55 -4.62 -5.74
CA ALA A 83 3.09 -4.63 -5.70
C ALA A 83 2.48 -5.18 -6.99
N LEU A 84 2.98 -4.74 -8.15
CA LEU A 84 2.55 -5.23 -9.47
C LEU A 84 2.78 -6.75 -9.62
N SER A 85 3.86 -7.28 -9.04
CA SER A 85 4.20 -8.70 -9.14
C SER A 85 3.44 -9.59 -8.13
N HIS A 86 3.09 -9.08 -6.94
CA HIS A 86 2.63 -9.93 -5.83
C HIS A 86 1.22 -9.63 -5.31
N THR A 87 0.69 -8.43 -5.55
CA THR A 87 -0.56 -7.99 -4.90
C THR A 87 -1.64 -7.55 -5.87
N VAL A 88 -1.27 -6.97 -7.01
CA VAL A 88 -2.20 -6.39 -7.97
C VAL A 88 -2.78 -7.48 -8.87
N GLN A 89 -4.12 -7.52 -8.94
CA GLN A 89 -4.95 -8.44 -9.72
C GLN A 89 -5.79 -7.70 -10.77
N SER A 90 -6.38 -8.43 -11.72
CA SER A 90 -7.14 -7.91 -12.88
C SER A 90 -8.35 -7.05 -12.57
N GLN A 91 -8.90 -7.16 -11.37
CA GLN A 91 -10.03 -6.38 -10.90
C GLN A 91 -9.61 -5.19 -10.02
N ASP A 92 -8.34 -5.08 -9.64
CA ASP A 92 -7.90 -4.04 -8.71
C ASP A 92 -7.79 -2.67 -9.40
N LEU A 93 -8.16 -1.62 -8.66
CA LEU A 93 -7.90 -0.23 -9.05
C LEU A 93 -6.60 0.23 -8.38
N LEU A 94 -5.60 0.57 -9.19
CA LEU A 94 -4.31 1.05 -8.73
C LEU A 94 -4.28 2.58 -8.66
N ILE A 95 -3.97 3.14 -7.49
CA ILE A 95 -3.80 4.58 -7.30
C ILE A 95 -2.33 4.87 -7.03
N LEU A 96 -1.69 5.65 -7.91
CA LEU A 96 -0.33 6.15 -7.71
C LEU A 96 -0.38 7.51 -7.01
N LEU A 97 -0.03 7.54 -5.72
CA LEU A 97 -0.07 8.74 -4.89
C LEU A 97 1.31 9.39 -4.80
N HIS A 98 1.43 10.65 -5.24
CA HIS A 98 2.60 11.49 -4.99
C HIS A 98 2.29 12.62 -4.02
N VAL A 99 3.13 12.77 -2.98
CA VAL A 99 3.04 13.89 -2.05
C VAL A 99 4.08 14.96 -2.40
N ALA A 100 3.60 16.04 -3.02
CA ALA A 100 4.38 17.22 -3.37
C ALA A 100 4.67 18.07 -2.13
N LYS A 101 5.86 18.67 -2.09
CA LYS A 101 6.25 19.58 -1.02
C LYS A 101 5.77 21.01 -1.33
N PRO A 102 5.17 21.70 -0.34
CA PRO A 102 4.77 23.09 -0.52
C PRO A 102 5.96 23.99 -0.78
N SER A 103 5.77 25.02 -1.61
CA SER A 103 6.79 26.04 -1.85
C SER A 103 6.84 27.04 -0.69
N ASN A 104 7.86 26.97 0.15
CA ASN A 104 8.05 27.89 1.28
C ASN A 104 8.62 29.27 0.88
N LYS A 105 8.30 29.82 -0.30
CA LYS A 105 8.94 31.06 -0.75
C LYS A 105 7.91 32.13 -1.11
N LEU A 106 7.91 33.19 -0.30
CA LEU A 106 7.15 34.44 -0.41
C LEU A 106 7.52 35.29 -1.66
N GLY A 107 8.14 34.71 -2.69
CA GLY A 107 8.66 35.46 -3.83
C GLY A 107 9.02 34.56 -5.01
N THR A 108 8.23 33.52 -5.24
CA THR A 108 8.50 32.48 -6.24
C THR A 108 7.42 32.63 -7.31
N SER A 109 7.85 32.98 -8.53
CA SER A 109 6.96 33.26 -9.66
C SER A 109 6.02 32.08 -9.90
N GLU A 110 4.79 32.36 -10.34
CA GLU A 110 3.77 31.34 -10.63
C GLU A 110 4.32 30.21 -11.52
N GLU A 111 5.24 30.53 -12.42
CA GLU A 111 5.92 29.62 -13.31
C GLU A 111 6.71 28.50 -12.61
N SER A 112 7.31 28.80 -11.46
CA SER A 112 8.09 27.83 -10.69
C SER A 112 7.24 26.90 -9.81
N ILE A 113 6.03 27.35 -9.42
CA ILE A 113 5.00 26.49 -8.81
C ILE A 113 4.43 25.56 -9.89
N LYS A 114 4.05 26.12 -11.05
CA LYS A 114 3.57 25.37 -12.22
C LYS A 114 4.60 24.33 -12.67
N GLY A 115 5.87 24.69 -12.73
CA GLY A 115 6.96 23.78 -13.08
C GLY A 115 7.27 22.70 -12.03
N ARG A 116 6.84 22.85 -10.77
CA ARG A 116 6.94 21.77 -9.78
C ARG A 116 5.77 20.80 -9.88
N ALA A 117 4.56 21.33 -10.06
CA ALA A 117 3.39 20.52 -10.34
C ALA A 117 3.59 19.70 -11.63
N SER A 118 4.15 20.31 -12.70
CA SER A 118 4.46 19.58 -13.95
C SER A 118 5.41 18.41 -13.68
N ARG A 119 6.52 18.64 -12.96
CA ARG A 119 7.49 17.59 -12.62
C ARG A 119 6.90 16.47 -11.77
N ALA A 120 6.00 16.80 -10.84
CA ALA A 120 5.29 15.80 -10.06
C ALA A 120 4.41 14.93 -10.95
N TYR A 121 3.63 15.55 -11.84
CA TYR A 121 2.81 14.82 -12.81
C TYR A 121 3.64 14.01 -13.80
N GLU A 122 4.72 14.57 -14.34
CA GLU A 122 5.67 13.86 -15.22
C GLU A 122 6.25 12.62 -14.54
N LEU A 123 6.66 12.75 -13.27
CA LEU A 123 7.14 11.63 -12.47
C LEU A 123 6.08 10.54 -12.34
N VAL A 124 4.86 10.89 -11.91
CA VAL A 124 3.82 9.87 -11.71
C VAL A 124 3.39 9.27 -13.04
N ASN A 125 3.34 10.05 -14.11
CA ASN A 125 3.02 9.56 -15.44
C ASN A 125 4.09 8.57 -15.95
N SER A 126 5.38 8.83 -15.68
CA SER A 126 6.44 7.88 -16.00
C SER A 126 6.28 6.54 -15.28
N LEU A 127 5.82 6.56 -14.02
CA LEU A 127 5.55 5.36 -13.24
C LEU A 127 4.24 4.67 -13.65
N LYS A 128 3.24 5.42 -14.10
CA LYS A 128 2.03 4.87 -14.73
C LYS A 128 2.37 4.08 -15.98
N ASN A 129 3.24 4.63 -16.84
CA ASN A 129 3.73 3.93 -18.04
C ASN A 129 4.45 2.62 -17.65
N MET A 130 5.21 2.60 -16.56
CA MET A 130 5.82 1.35 -16.06
C MET A 130 4.78 0.29 -15.65
N CYS A 131 3.62 0.70 -15.12
CA CYS A 131 2.53 -0.22 -14.79
C CYS A 131 1.93 -0.83 -16.06
N GLN A 132 1.66 0.01 -17.05
CA GLN A 132 1.10 -0.40 -18.35
C GLN A 132 2.05 -1.34 -19.10
N LEU A 133 3.36 -1.05 -19.12
CA LEU A 133 4.33 -1.92 -19.79
C LEU A 133 4.42 -3.32 -19.16
N LYS A 134 4.27 -3.42 -17.83
CA LYS A 134 4.33 -4.71 -17.16
C LYS A 134 3.06 -5.52 -17.30
N ARG A 135 1.89 -4.85 -17.32
CA ARG A 135 0.56 -5.49 -17.42
C ARG A 135 -0.46 -4.55 -18.10
N PRO A 136 -0.48 -4.49 -19.44
CA PRO A 136 -1.25 -3.48 -20.18
C PRO A 136 -2.75 -3.74 -20.25
N GLU A 137 -3.20 -5.00 -20.17
CA GLU A 137 -4.56 -5.35 -20.60
C GLU A 137 -5.64 -5.27 -19.52
N TRP A 138 -5.29 -5.08 -18.25
CA TRP A 138 -6.28 -5.22 -17.17
C TRP A 138 -6.10 -4.33 -15.93
N ILE A 139 -5.03 -3.54 -15.82
CA ILE A 139 -4.83 -2.68 -14.64
C ILE A 139 -5.43 -1.29 -14.90
N GLN A 140 -6.51 -0.96 -14.20
CA GLN A 140 -6.97 0.42 -14.10
C GLN A 140 -6.01 1.21 -13.19
N THR A 141 -5.37 2.25 -13.72
CA THR A 141 -4.41 3.07 -12.97
C THR A 141 -4.82 4.54 -12.93
N GLU A 142 -5.05 5.05 -11.72
CA GLU A 142 -5.33 6.44 -11.40
C GLU A 142 -4.10 7.14 -10.80
N ILE A 143 -4.03 8.45 -10.99
CA ILE A 143 -2.97 9.31 -10.47
C ILE A 143 -3.58 10.24 -9.43
N ALA A 144 -2.97 10.28 -8.25
CA ALA A 144 -3.32 11.23 -7.21
C ALA A 144 -2.07 12.04 -6.82
N VAL A 145 -2.17 13.37 -6.85
CA VAL A 145 -1.10 14.26 -6.39
C VAL A 145 -1.67 15.12 -5.28
N VAL A 146 -1.07 15.04 -4.10
CA VAL A 146 -1.46 15.80 -2.92
C VAL A 146 -0.29 16.68 -2.50
N GLU A 147 -0.56 17.90 -2.09
CA GLU A 147 0.47 18.83 -1.63
C GLU A 147 0.38 19.06 -0.13
N GLY A 148 1.53 19.04 0.54
CA GLY A 148 1.61 19.54 1.91
C GLY A 148 2.89 19.17 2.65
N LYS A 149 3.04 19.76 3.85
CA LYS A 149 4.29 19.75 4.60
C LYS A 149 4.58 18.39 5.24
N GLU A 150 3.55 17.74 5.77
CA GLU A 150 3.66 16.48 6.50
C GLU A 150 3.14 15.32 5.68
N LYS A 151 4.06 14.48 5.17
CA LYS A 151 3.69 13.39 4.25
C LYS A 151 2.81 12.32 4.90
N GLY A 152 3.10 11.94 6.15
CA GLY A 152 2.42 10.83 6.84
C GLY A 152 0.90 11.05 6.95
N PRO A 153 0.46 12.13 7.61
CA PRO A 153 -0.96 12.49 7.71
C PRO A 153 -1.64 12.56 6.34
N LEU A 154 -1.05 13.27 5.37
CA LEU A 154 -1.62 13.43 4.03
C LEU A 154 -1.84 12.09 3.31
N ILE A 155 -0.90 11.14 3.45
CA ILE A 155 -1.04 9.81 2.86
C ILE A 155 -2.20 9.05 3.50
N VAL A 156 -2.30 9.09 4.83
CA VAL A 156 -3.35 8.40 5.58
C VAL A 156 -4.72 9.00 5.27
N ASP A 157 -4.82 10.33 5.23
CA ASP A 157 -6.06 11.04 4.92
C ASP A 157 -6.52 10.75 3.49
N GLU A 158 -5.60 10.76 2.52
CA GLU A 158 -5.94 10.44 1.13
C GLU A 158 -6.32 8.95 0.97
N ALA A 159 -5.64 8.04 1.68
CA ALA A 159 -6.00 6.61 1.69
C ALA A 159 -7.43 6.41 2.20
N LYS A 160 -7.78 7.10 3.28
CA LYS A 160 -9.11 7.07 3.89
C LYS A 160 -10.16 7.66 2.95
N LYS A 161 -9.88 8.83 2.37
CA LYS A 161 -10.76 9.53 1.44
C LYS A 161 -11.09 8.69 0.21
N GLN A 162 -10.11 7.99 -0.36
CA GLN A 162 -10.33 7.17 -1.54
C GLN A 162 -10.93 5.79 -1.22
N GLY A 163 -11.02 5.40 0.06
CA GLY A 163 -11.52 4.09 0.48
C GLY A 163 -10.57 2.96 0.09
N VAL A 164 -9.26 3.17 0.26
CA VAL A 164 -8.22 2.21 -0.12
C VAL A 164 -8.26 0.99 0.81
N ALA A 165 -8.15 -0.21 0.23
CA ALA A 165 -8.09 -1.46 1.00
C ALA A 165 -6.63 -1.84 1.38
N LEU A 166 -5.67 -1.52 0.50
CA LEU A 166 -4.25 -1.80 0.69
C LEU A 166 -3.38 -0.59 0.35
N LEU A 167 -2.60 -0.13 1.32
CA LEU A 167 -1.59 0.93 1.19
C LEU A 167 -0.19 0.33 1.11
N VAL A 168 0.55 0.62 0.03
CA VAL A 168 1.92 0.13 -0.19
C VAL A 168 2.92 1.28 -0.11
N LEU A 169 3.95 1.10 0.71
CA LEU A 169 4.95 2.13 1.02
C LEU A 169 6.37 1.62 0.76
N GLY A 170 7.20 2.42 0.10
CA GLY A 170 8.63 2.12 -0.04
C GLY A 170 9.40 2.44 1.24
N GLN A 171 10.01 1.43 1.86
CA GLN A 171 10.80 1.59 3.08
C GLN A 171 12.29 1.74 2.79
N LYS A 172 12.82 2.90 3.18
CA LYS A 172 14.25 3.20 3.10
C LYS A 172 15.07 2.36 4.07
N LYS A 173 16.03 1.60 3.53
CA LYS A 173 17.06 0.93 4.33
C LYS A 173 18.04 1.99 4.85
N ARG A 174 17.90 2.39 6.12
CA ARG A 174 18.92 3.17 6.82
C ARG A 174 20.06 2.23 7.24
N SER A 175 21.31 2.65 7.06
CA SER A 175 22.46 1.90 7.58
C SER A 175 22.43 1.88 9.11
N MET A 176 23.03 0.85 9.72
CA MET A 176 23.20 0.81 11.17
C MET A 176 23.98 2.05 11.65
N THR A 177 25.01 2.45 10.89
CA THR A 177 25.80 3.66 11.16
C THR A 177 24.95 4.93 11.16
N TRP A 178 24.03 5.09 10.20
CA TRP A 178 23.13 6.24 10.19
C TRP A 178 22.20 6.25 11.41
N ARG A 179 21.68 5.08 11.82
CA ARG A 179 20.87 4.97 13.05
C ARG A 179 21.67 5.37 14.28
N LEU A 180 22.91 4.91 14.39
CA LEU A 180 23.79 5.27 15.49
C LEU A 180 24.10 6.77 15.50
N ILE A 181 24.53 7.35 14.38
CA ILE A 181 24.84 8.79 14.26
C ILE A 181 23.64 9.64 14.72
N MET A 182 22.42 9.27 14.32
CA MET A 182 21.22 10.01 14.73
C MET A 182 20.85 9.83 16.21
N MET A 183 21.27 8.74 16.87
CA MET A 183 21.13 8.59 18.33
C MET A 183 22.04 9.57 19.09
N TRP A 184 23.25 9.82 18.58
CA TRP A 184 24.20 10.75 19.20
C TRP A 184 23.87 12.23 18.95
N ALA A 185 23.11 12.53 17.89
CA ALA A 185 22.79 13.90 17.48
C ALA A 185 21.80 14.64 18.42
N SER A 186 21.38 14.06 19.54
CA SER A 186 20.43 14.60 20.56
C SER A 186 19.08 15.12 20.04
N ASN A 187 18.86 15.18 18.73
CA ASN A 187 17.54 15.32 18.16
C ASN A 187 16.81 14.01 18.44
N ARG A 188 15.87 14.04 19.38
CA ARG A 188 14.83 13.03 19.51
C ARG A 188 14.13 12.97 18.17
N VAL A 189 14.61 12.10 17.28
CA VAL A 189 13.97 11.83 16.01
C VAL A 189 12.56 11.43 16.38
N THR A 190 11.60 12.29 16.04
CA THR A 190 10.17 12.02 16.22
C THR A 190 9.94 10.59 15.76
N ALA A 191 9.47 9.79 16.72
CA ALA A 191 9.41 8.35 16.60
C ALA A 191 8.58 8.00 15.36
N GLY A 192 9.22 7.31 14.41
CA GLY A 192 8.58 6.84 13.20
C GLY A 192 8.77 7.77 12.00
N GLY A 193 9.49 7.29 10.99
CA GLY A 193 9.45 7.94 9.67
C GLY A 193 8.06 7.85 9.04
N VAL A 194 7.86 8.51 7.90
CA VAL A 194 6.57 8.52 7.17
C VAL A 194 5.92 7.13 7.06
N VAL A 195 6.72 6.10 6.76
CA VAL A 195 6.24 4.73 6.62
C VAL A 195 5.66 4.17 7.92
N GLU A 196 6.36 4.39 9.03
CA GLU A 196 5.93 3.92 10.36
C GLU A 196 4.65 4.64 10.78
N TYR A 197 4.59 5.95 10.56
CA TYR A 197 3.38 6.74 10.81
C TYR A 197 2.19 6.17 10.04
N CYS A 198 2.34 5.90 8.75
CA CYS A 198 1.26 5.35 7.93
C CYS A 198 0.82 3.96 8.41
N ILE A 199 1.74 3.08 8.78
CA ILE A 199 1.39 1.74 9.28
C ILE A 199 0.59 1.82 10.58
N GLN A 200 0.94 2.75 11.46
CA GLN A 200 0.27 2.92 12.75
C GLN A 200 -1.10 3.61 12.64
N ASN A 201 -1.27 4.51 11.67
CA ASN A 201 -2.44 5.40 11.61
C ASN A 201 -3.39 5.11 10.44
N ALA A 202 -3.01 4.28 9.46
CA ALA A 202 -3.89 3.95 8.35
C ALA A 202 -5.12 3.15 8.81
N ASN A 203 -6.29 3.49 8.27
CA ASN A 203 -7.53 2.74 8.48
C ASN A 203 -7.61 1.44 7.64
N CYS A 204 -6.61 1.18 6.80
CA CYS A 204 -6.56 0.06 5.88
C CYS A 204 -5.29 -0.79 6.10
N MET A 205 -5.19 -1.93 5.42
CA MET A 205 -3.97 -2.73 5.46
C MET A 205 -2.82 -1.90 4.88
N ALA A 206 -1.77 -1.65 5.66
CA ALA A 206 -0.61 -0.90 5.22
C ALA A 206 0.64 -1.78 5.29
N ILE A 207 1.43 -1.80 4.21
CA ILE A 207 2.62 -2.62 4.10
C ILE A 207 3.84 -1.79 3.70
N ALA A 208 4.95 -2.03 4.38
CA ALA A 208 6.26 -1.48 4.04
C ALA A 208 7.02 -2.47 3.16
N VAL A 209 7.48 -2.03 1.99
CA VAL A 209 8.29 -2.85 1.09
C VAL A 209 9.74 -2.36 1.13
N ARG A 210 10.67 -3.25 1.43
CA ARG A 210 12.10 -2.95 1.47
C ARG A 210 12.87 -3.92 0.59
N ARG A 211 13.94 -3.40 -0.01
CA ARG A 211 14.92 -4.24 -0.69
C ARG A 211 15.78 -5.03 0.30
N LYS A 212 15.85 -6.35 0.11
CA LYS A 212 16.81 -7.26 0.74
C LYS A 212 17.63 -7.96 -0.33
N ALA A 213 18.92 -7.64 -0.36
CA ALA A 213 19.84 -8.06 -1.43
C ALA A 213 19.29 -7.72 -2.84
N ARG A 214 18.99 -8.73 -3.65
CA ARG A 214 18.45 -8.59 -5.02
C ARG A 214 16.92 -8.58 -5.09
N ASN A 215 16.21 -8.83 -3.99
CA ASN A 215 14.75 -8.99 -3.95
C ASN A 215 14.06 -7.92 -3.09
N MET A 216 12.76 -7.71 -3.30
CA MET A 216 11.91 -6.85 -2.46
C MET A 216 11.09 -7.72 -1.51
N GLU A 217 11.04 -7.36 -0.23
CA GLU A 217 10.30 -8.08 0.83
C GLU A 217 9.41 -7.11 1.61
N VAL A 218 8.30 -7.62 2.16
CA VAL A 218 7.44 -6.90 3.10
C VAL A 218 8.06 -6.95 4.50
N ILE A 219 8.00 -5.83 5.22
CA ILE A 219 8.46 -5.69 6.61
C ILE A 219 7.28 -5.52 7.55
#